data_AF-A0A2E0TLV1-F1
#
_entry.id   AF-A0A2E0TLV1-F1
#
_cell.length_a   1.000
_cell.length_b   1.000
_cell.length_c   1.000
_cell.angle_alpha   90.00
_cell.angle_beta   90.00
_cell.angle_gamma   90.00
#
_symmetry.space_group_name_H-M   'P 1'
#
loop_
_entity.id
_entity.type
_entity.pdbx_description
1 polymer ?
#
loop_
_entity_poly.entity_id
_entity_poly.type
_entity_poly.pdbx_seq_one_letter_code
_entity_poly.pdbx_strand_id
1 'polypeptide(L)'
;MDRIAWLDTLYEVLDTDYDEPPERTPEEEVREKTSGMGDLDRLAWVLVEEMGPDGIEALAPLVDRPGGERLFHAALALVTAPPYLSHGSFEQAGVTAPTEPADARFLTKMRDYAIKGETDRVWFFAQEKLWSMSEKGKVAREVDDAGTFVKALGAALL
;
A
#
# COMPACT_ATOMS: atom_id res chain seq x y z
N MET A 1 22.82 13.07 5.05
CA MET A 1 21.67 12.58 4.25
C MET A 1 20.61 12.14 5.23
N ASP A 2 19.37 12.56 5.02
CA ASP A 2 18.27 12.22 5.92
C ASP A 2 17.92 10.73 5.76
N ARG A 3 17.64 10.07 6.89
CA ARG A 3 17.32 8.65 6.94
C ARG A 3 15.91 8.36 6.41
N ILE A 4 15.69 7.20 5.80
CA ILE A 4 14.34 6.67 5.58
C ILE A 4 13.90 5.96 6.86
N ALA A 5 13.33 6.73 7.80
CA ALA A 5 13.10 6.29 9.18
C ALA A 5 12.21 5.05 9.33
N TRP A 6 11.36 4.74 8.34
CA TRP A 6 10.47 3.59 8.37
C TRP A 6 11.07 2.33 7.72
N LEU A 7 12.20 2.43 7.02
CA LEU A 7 12.73 1.32 6.21
C LEU A 7 13.17 0.13 7.08
N ASP A 8 13.90 0.40 8.17
CA ASP A 8 14.35 -0.64 9.11
C ASP A 8 13.15 -1.42 9.68
N THR A 9 12.11 -0.70 10.14
CA THR A 9 10.89 -1.31 10.66
C THR A 9 10.13 -2.09 9.59
N LEU A 10 10.13 -1.62 8.34
CA LEU A 10 9.51 -2.38 7.26
C LEU A 10 10.25 -3.70 7.04
N TYR A 11 11.58 -3.70 7.00
CA TYR A 11 12.36 -4.93 6.85
C TYR A 11 12.15 -5.90 8.01
N GLU A 12 12.11 -5.41 9.27
CA GLU A 12 11.74 -6.24 10.42
C GLU A 12 10.38 -6.93 10.24
N VAL A 13 9.38 -6.21 9.68
CA VAL A 13 8.07 -6.79 9.37
C VAL A 13 8.15 -7.84 8.27
N LEU A 14 8.84 -7.54 7.17
CA LEU A 14 8.95 -8.44 6.02
C LEU A 14 9.79 -9.69 6.33
N ASP A 15 10.68 -9.60 7.32
CA ASP A 15 11.59 -10.67 7.72
C ASP A 15 11.02 -11.57 8.83
N THR A 16 9.85 -11.24 9.39
CA THR A 16 9.30 -11.90 10.59
C THR A 16 9.14 -13.43 10.44
N ASP A 17 8.81 -13.91 9.24
CA ASP A 17 8.59 -15.34 8.96
C ASP A 17 9.82 -16.06 8.38
N TYR A 18 10.97 -15.38 8.28
CA TYR A 18 12.20 -15.95 7.76
C TYR A 18 13.14 -16.37 8.89
N ASP A 19 13.48 -17.67 8.93
CA ASP A 19 14.55 -18.18 9.82
C ASP A 19 15.89 -17.51 9.50
N GLU A 20 16.14 -17.24 8.22
CA GLU A 20 17.26 -16.44 7.72
C GLU A 20 16.72 -15.41 6.72
N PRO A 21 16.69 -14.11 7.09
CA PRO A 21 16.18 -13.04 6.23
C PRO A 21 16.91 -12.97 4.88
N PRO A 22 16.20 -12.66 3.78
CA PRO A 22 16.84 -12.42 2.49
C PRO A 22 17.69 -11.14 2.54
N GLU A 23 18.59 -11.00 1.57
CA GLU A 23 19.33 -9.75 1.39
C GLU A 23 18.37 -8.63 0.99
N ARG A 24 18.32 -7.57 1.80
CA ARG A 24 17.45 -6.40 1.60
C ARG A 24 18.16 -5.30 0.82
N THR A 25 17.40 -4.53 0.05
CA THR A 25 17.94 -3.38 -0.69
C THR A 25 18.51 -2.34 0.28
N PRO A 26 19.79 -1.92 0.15
CA PRO A 26 20.37 -0.93 1.06
C PRO A 26 19.65 0.43 0.99
N GLU A 27 19.55 1.14 2.12
CA GLU A 27 18.88 2.46 2.20
C GLU A 27 19.44 3.48 1.19
N GLU A 28 20.73 3.39 0.85
CA GLU A 28 21.35 4.21 -0.20
C GLU A 28 20.77 3.93 -1.58
N GLU A 29 20.66 2.66 -1.97
CA GLU A 29 20.07 2.26 -3.24
C GLU A 29 18.59 2.65 -3.31
N VAL A 30 17.81 2.43 -2.24
CA VAL A 30 16.41 2.88 -2.19
C VAL A 30 16.30 4.37 -2.48
N ARG A 31 17.17 5.20 -1.89
CA ARG A 31 17.17 6.66 -2.15
C ARG A 31 17.52 7.01 -3.59
N GLU A 32 18.51 6.34 -4.17
CA GLU A 32 18.91 6.58 -5.55
C GLU A 32 17.77 6.25 -6.52
N LYS A 33 17.12 5.09 -6.33
CA LYS A 33 16.03 4.62 -7.20
C LYS A 33 14.73 5.42 -7.05
N THR A 34 14.48 5.95 -5.86
CA THR A 34 13.25 6.69 -5.53
C THR A 34 13.48 8.20 -5.39
N SER A 35 14.52 8.71 -6.05
CA SER A 35 14.81 10.14 -6.08
C SER A 35 13.66 10.91 -6.73
N GLY A 36 13.15 11.94 -6.03
CA GLY A 36 12.01 12.74 -6.47
C GLY A 36 10.63 12.12 -6.23
N MET A 37 10.55 10.91 -5.67
CA MET A 37 9.28 10.31 -5.25
C MET A 37 8.82 10.85 -3.89
N GLY A 38 7.50 10.94 -3.71
CA GLY A 38 6.89 11.16 -2.39
C GLY A 38 7.10 9.94 -1.48
N ASP A 39 6.86 10.11 -0.18
CA ASP A 39 7.18 9.06 0.82
C ASP A 39 6.35 7.78 0.60
N LEU A 40 5.06 7.94 0.25
CA LEU A 40 4.18 6.80 -0.04
C LEU A 40 4.50 6.11 -1.38
N ASP A 41 4.95 6.88 -2.39
CA ASP A 41 5.46 6.32 -3.64
C ASP A 41 6.73 5.48 -3.40
N ARG A 42 7.64 5.99 -2.56
CA ARG A 42 8.85 5.26 -2.14
C ARG A 42 8.51 3.99 -1.39
N LEU A 43 7.54 4.02 -0.46
CA LEU A 43 7.06 2.83 0.23
C LEU A 43 6.52 1.79 -0.75
N ALA A 44 5.66 2.21 -1.68
CA ALA A 44 5.11 1.32 -2.70
C ALA A 44 6.22 0.69 -3.54
N TRP A 45 7.25 1.46 -3.91
CA TRP A 45 8.41 0.95 -4.65
C TRP A 45 9.13 -0.14 -3.85
N VAL A 46 9.43 0.10 -2.58
CA VAL A 46 10.10 -0.89 -1.72
C VAL A 46 9.25 -2.15 -1.58
N LEU A 47 7.93 -2.03 -1.36
CA LEU A 47 7.03 -3.19 -1.27
C LEU A 47 7.02 -4.00 -2.57
N VAL A 48 7.02 -3.34 -3.73
CA VAL A 48 7.05 -4.01 -5.03
C VAL A 48 8.37 -4.76 -5.25
N GLU A 49 9.51 -4.15 -4.95
CA GLU A 49 10.83 -4.77 -5.16
C GLU A 49 11.10 -5.91 -4.17
N GLU A 50 10.69 -5.76 -2.92
CA GLU A 50 11.05 -6.67 -1.82
C GLU A 50 10.09 -7.84 -1.65
N MET A 51 8.82 -7.66 -2.05
CA MET A 51 7.81 -8.70 -1.95
C MET A 51 7.34 -9.18 -3.33
N GLY A 52 7.21 -8.26 -4.29
CA GLY A 52 6.44 -8.50 -5.50
C GLY A 52 4.95 -8.81 -5.22
N PRO A 53 4.15 -9.02 -6.28
CA PRO A 53 2.72 -9.33 -6.13
C PRO A 53 2.46 -10.66 -5.42
N ASP A 54 3.36 -11.64 -5.56
CA ASP A 54 3.20 -12.96 -4.95
C ASP A 54 3.62 -12.98 -3.47
N GLY A 55 4.61 -12.16 -3.07
CA GLY A 55 5.08 -12.11 -1.69
C GLY A 55 4.09 -11.45 -0.72
N ILE A 56 3.03 -10.81 -1.21
CA ILE A 56 1.97 -10.22 -0.38
C ILE A 56 1.28 -11.28 0.50
N GLU A 57 1.34 -12.55 0.14
CA GLU A 57 0.80 -13.67 0.94
C GLU A 57 1.43 -13.75 2.34
N ALA A 58 2.66 -13.26 2.53
CA ALA A 58 3.28 -13.15 3.85
C ALA A 58 2.47 -12.27 4.82
N LEU A 59 1.67 -11.34 4.29
CA LEU A 59 0.79 -10.48 5.08
C LEU A 59 -0.61 -11.09 5.29
N ALA A 60 -0.92 -12.27 4.72
CA ALA A 60 -2.22 -12.91 4.86
C ALA A 60 -2.69 -13.11 6.32
N PRO A 61 -1.81 -13.40 7.31
CA PRO A 61 -2.21 -13.49 8.72
C PRO A 61 -2.85 -12.21 9.29
N LEU A 62 -2.64 -11.05 8.66
CA LEU A 62 -3.28 -9.79 9.07
C LEU A 62 -4.81 -9.83 8.90
N VAL A 63 -5.33 -10.60 7.94
CA VAL A 63 -6.77 -10.61 7.62
C VAL A 63 -7.62 -11.06 8.81
N ASP A 64 -7.07 -11.90 9.68
CA ASP A 64 -7.76 -12.41 10.87
C ASP A 64 -7.55 -11.54 12.13
N ARG A 65 -6.73 -10.48 12.04
CA ARG A 65 -6.44 -9.58 13.16
C ARG A 65 -7.32 -8.33 13.11
N PRO A 66 -7.79 -7.78 14.26
CA PRO A 66 -8.61 -6.57 14.27
C PRO A 66 -7.94 -5.37 13.57
N GLY A 67 -8.51 -4.91 12.45
CA GLY A 67 -7.97 -3.80 11.66
C GLY A 67 -6.82 -4.22 10.72
N GLY A 68 -6.32 -5.45 10.84
CA GLY A 68 -5.27 -5.98 9.99
C GLY A 68 -5.76 -6.24 8.56
N GLU A 69 -7.03 -6.56 8.39
CA GLU A 69 -7.65 -6.69 7.08
C GLU A 69 -7.50 -5.42 6.23
N ARG A 70 -7.59 -4.26 6.88
CA ARG A 70 -7.47 -2.96 6.22
C ARG A 70 -6.02 -2.67 5.82
N LEU A 71 -5.07 -3.05 6.67
CA LEU A 71 -3.63 -2.95 6.40
C LEU A 71 -3.22 -3.87 5.25
N PHE A 72 -3.70 -5.11 5.24
CA PHE A 72 -3.46 -6.08 4.17
C PHE A 72 -3.91 -5.53 2.80
N HIS A 73 -5.14 -5.04 2.69
CA HIS A 73 -5.63 -4.54 1.40
C HIS A 73 -4.93 -3.26 0.94
N ALA A 74 -4.52 -2.39 1.87
CA ALA A 74 -3.72 -1.24 1.53
C ALA A 74 -2.33 -1.65 0.99
N ALA A 75 -1.66 -2.61 1.64
CA ALA A 75 -0.40 -3.17 1.15
C ALA A 75 -0.58 -3.83 -0.23
N LEU A 76 -1.64 -4.62 -0.40
CA LEU A 76 -1.98 -5.24 -1.68
C LEU A 76 -2.20 -4.20 -2.78
N ALA A 77 -2.88 -3.09 -2.49
CA ALA A 77 -3.10 -2.00 -3.45
C ALA A 77 -1.79 -1.32 -3.84
N LEU A 78 -0.91 -1.06 -2.86
CA LEU A 78 0.40 -0.44 -3.10
C LEU A 78 1.32 -1.34 -3.95
N VAL A 79 1.26 -2.66 -3.77
CA VAL A 79 2.06 -3.61 -4.56
C VAL A 79 1.50 -3.83 -5.96
N THR A 80 0.18 -3.99 -6.10
CA THR A 80 -0.45 -4.34 -7.38
C THR A 80 -0.67 -3.14 -8.30
N ALA A 81 -0.91 -1.96 -7.72
CA ALA A 81 -1.15 -0.72 -8.46
C ALA A 81 -0.39 0.44 -7.79
N PRO A 82 0.95 0.38 -7.74
CA PRO A 82 1.75 1.37 -7.04
C PRO A 82 1.52 2.78 -7.60
N PRO A 83 1.40 3.80 -6.75
CA PRO A 83 1.09 5.16 -7.19
C PRO A 83 2.18 5.77 -8.09
N TYR A 84 3.46 5.38 -7.98
CA TYR A 84 4.50 5.92 -8.87
C TYR A 84 4.37 5.47 -10.34
N LEU A 85 3.54 4.46 -10.63
CA LEU A 85 3.24 4.05 -12.00
C LEU A 85 2.03 4.78 -12.57
N SER A 86 2.01 4.95 -13.89
CA SER A 86 0.86 5.50 -14.60
C SER A 86 -0.27 4.48 -14.66
N HIS A 87 -1.44 4.88 -14.18
CA HIS A 87 -2.68 4.11 -14.22
C HIS A 87 -3.70 4.83 -15.10
N GLY A 88 -4.73 4.10 -15.54
CA GLY A 88 -5.82 4.68 -16.34
C GLY A 88 -6.64 5.72 -15.57
N SER A 89 -7.53 6.41 -16.27
CA SER A 89 -8.52 7.29 -15.64
C SER A 89 -9.70 6.48 -15.07
N PHE A 90 -10.47 7.10 -14.16
CA PHE A 90 -11.74 6.56 -13.69
C PHE A 90 -12.71 6.23 -14.84
N GLU A 91 -12.77 7.11 -15.85
CA GLU A 91 -13.59 6.93 -17.05
C GLU A 91 -13.16 5.69 -17.85
N GLN A 92 -11.85 5.50 -18.06
CA GLN A 92 -11.31 4.32 -18.75
C GLN A 92 -11.61 3.03 -18.00
N ALA A 93 -11.61 3.08 -16.67
CA ALA A 93 -11.96 1.95 -15.81
C ALA A 93 -13.49 1.72 -15.70
N GLY A 94 -14.32 2.58 -16.29
CA GLY A 94 -15.77 2.49 -16.22
C GLY A 94 -16.34 2.71 -14.80
N VAL A 95 -15.61 3.48 -13.97
CA VAL A 95 -15.98 3.72 -12.57
C VAL A 95 -16.21 5.20 -12.33
N THR A 96 -17.20 5.54 -11.51
CA THR A 96 -17.45 6.93 -11.14
C THR A 96 -16.29 7.46 -10.30
N ALA A 97 -15.72 8.60 -10.69
CA ALA A 97 -14.70 9.28 -9.89
C ALA A 97 -15.30 9.78 -8.56
N PRO A 98 -14.53 9.79 -7.46
CA PRO A 98 -14.97 10.42 -6.23
C PRO A 98 -15.16 11.93 -6.45
N THR A 99 -16.12 12.53 -5.73
CA THR A 99 -16.34 13.99 -5.80
C THR A 99 -15.21 14.77 -5.14
N GLU A 100 -14.62 14.20 -4.10
CA GLU A 100 -13.44 14.72 -3.42
C GLU A 100 -12.53 13.55 -3.00
N PRO A 101 -11.20 13.74 -2.98
CA PRO A 101 -10.46 14.94 -3.41
C PRO A 101 -10.41 15.14 -4.94
N ALA A 102 -10.29 16.40 -5.39
CA ALA A 102 -10.43 16.80 -6.80
C ALA A 102 -9.27 16.33 -7.71
N ASP A 103 -8.11 16.03 -7.13
CA ASP A 103 -6.91 15.51 -7.81
C ASP A 103 -6.84 13.98 -7.80
N ALA A 104 -7.96 13.30 -7.55
CA ALA A 104 -8.02 11.85 -7.51
C ALA A 104 -7.57 11.20 -8.82
N ARG A 105 -6.56 10.34 -8.73
CA ARG A 105 -6.09 9.48 -9.80
C ARG A 105 -6.42 8.03 -9.49
N PHE A 106 -7.17 7.40 -10.38
CA PHE A 106 -7.49 5.99 -10.28
C PHE A 106 -6.20 5.14 -10.26
N LEU A 107 -6.18 4.10 -9.43
CA LEU A 107 -5.12 3.09 -9.40
C LEU A 107 -5.67 1.76 -9.90
N THR A 108 -6.65 1.21 -9.19
CA THR A 108 -7.19 -0.13 -9.49
C THR A 108 -8.56 -0.35 -8.87
N LYS A 109 -9.25 -1.41 -9.29
CA LYS A 109 -10.45 -1.94 -8.64
C LYS A 109 -10.12 -3.35 -8.16
N MET A 110 -10.22 -3.59 -6.85
CA MET A 110 -9.88 -4.87 -6.24
C MET A 110 -11.00 -5.36 -5.33
N ARG A 111 -11.14 -6.67 -5.20
CA ARG A 111 -12.08 -7.27 -4.24
C ARG A 111 -11.64 -6.94 -2.81
N ASP A 112 -12.57 -6.46 -1.98
CA ASP A 112 -12.32 -6.26 -0.55
C ASP A 112 -12.66 -7.55 0.21
N TYR A 113 -11.63 -8.21 0.74
CA TYR A 113 -11.78 -9.38 1.61
C TYR A 113 -11.94 -9.00 3.09
N ALA A 114 -11.89 -7.70 3.45
CA ALA A 114 -11.99 -7.23 4.83
C ALA A 114 -13.38 -7.39 5.46
N ILE A 115 -14.43 -7.50 4.64
CA ILE A 115 -15.82 -7.49 5.11
C ILE A 115 -16.54 -8.72 4.59
N LYS A 116 -17.15 -9.51 5.51
CA LYS A 116 -18.10 -10.57 5.13
C LYS A 116 -19.20 -9.98 4.25
N GLY A 117 -19.14 -10.27 2.94
CA GLY A 117 -20.04 -9.66 1.95
C GLY A 117 -19.38 -9.21 0.64
N GLU A 118 -18.12 -9.57 0.37
CA GLU A 118 -17.43 -9.51 -0.94
C GLU A 118 -17.89 -8.37 -1.88
N THR A 119 -17.50 -7.13 -1.58
CA THR A 119 -17.72 -6.00 -2.49
C THR A 119 -16.39 -5.49 -3.02
N ASP A 120 -16.32 -5.14 -4.28
CA ASP A 120 -15.12 -4.52 -4.84
C ASP A 120 -14.92 -3.11 -4.27
N ARG A 121 -13.66 -2.67 -4.19
CA ARG A 121 -13.26 -1.31 -3.84
C ARG A 121 -12.39 -0.72 -4.92
N VAL A 122 -12.64 0.56 -5.15
CA VAL A 122 -11.86 1.38 -6.06
C VAL A 122 -10.76 2.03 -5.24
N TRP A 123 -9.52 1.78 -5.61
CA TRP A 123 -8.35 2.36 -5.00
C TRP A 123 -7.85 3.51 -5.86
N PHE A 124 -7.52 4.63 -5.21
CA PHE A 124 -7.08 5.83 -5.89
C PHE A 124 -6.09 6.61 -5.03
N PHE A 125 -5.29 7.43 -5.71
CA PHE A 125 -4.26 8.25 -5.08
C PHE A 125 -4.63 9.72 -5.22
N ALA A 126 -4.45 10.48 -4.14
CA ALA A 126 -4.68 11.92 -4.13
C ALA A 126 -3.99 12.54 -2.93
N GLN A 127 -3.45 13.76 -3.10
CA GLN A 127 -2.82 14.51 -2.01
C GLN A 127 -1.76 13.71 -1.23
N GLU A 128 -0.95 12.93 -1.97
CA GLU A 128 0.10 12.04 -1.45
C GLU A 128 -0.40 10.91 -0.53
N LYS A 129 -1.68 10.55 -0.63
CA LYS A 129 -2.33 9.54 0.21
C LYS A 129 -2.98 8.44 -0.61
N LEU A 130 -3.11 7.27 0.00
CA LEU A 130 -3.91 6.17 -0.53
C LEU A 130 -5.34 6.28 0.00
N TRP A 131 -6.28 6.21 -0.93
CA TRP A 131 -7.70 6.22 -0.66
C TRP A 131 -8.37 5.00 -1.27
N SER A 132 -9.53 4.67 -0.73
CA SER A 132 -10.43 3.72 -1.36
C SER A 132 -11.86 4.21 -1.34
N MET A 133 -12.68 3.69 -2.25
CA MET A 133 -14.11 3.96 -2.34
C MET A 133 -14.87 2.65 -2.49
N SER A 134 -15.90 2.45 -1.67
CA SER A 134 -16.81 1.31 -1.81
C SER A 134 -17.75 1.47 -2.99
N GLU A 135 -18.41 0.38 -3.42
CA GLU A 135 -19.43 0.43 -4.48
C GLU A 135 -20.59 1.40 -4.19
N LYS A 136 -20.85 1.69 -2.92
CA LYS A 136 -21.86 2.66 -2.48
C LYS A 136 -21.36 4.12 -2.52
N GLY A 137 -20.15 4.36 -3.02
CA GLY A 137 -19.52 5.68 -3.07
C GLY A 137 -18.94 6.16 -1.74
N LYS A 138 -18.85 5.31 -0.71
CA LYS A 138 -18.24 5.70 0.56
C LYS A 138 -16.72 5.75 0.40
N VAL A 139 -16.16 6.95 0.49
CA VAL A 139 -14.72 7.19 0.46
C VAL A 139 -14.10 6.98 1.84
N ALA A 140 -12.94 6.34 1.87
CA ALA A 140 -12.12 6.14 3.05
C ALA A 140 -10.66 6.48 2.74
N ARG A 141 -10.00 7.10 3.71
CA ARG A 141 -8.57 7.39 3.65
C ARG A 141 -7.81 6.26 4.30
N GLU A 142 -7.05 5.51 3.51
CA GLU A 142 -6.46 4.22 3.92
C GLU A 142 -5.03 4.37 4.42
N VAL A 143 -4.22 5.18 3.75
CA VAL A 143 -2.83 5.46 4.17
C VAL A 143 -2.57 6.95 4.11
N ASP A 144 -2.21 7.52 5.25
CA ASP A 144 -1.89 8.95 5.41
C ASP A 144 -0.41 9.26 5.09
N ASP A 145 0.50 8.40 5.54
CA ASP A 145 1.95 8.49 5.31
C ASP A 145 2.59 7.10 5.48
N ALA A 146 3.79 6.90 4.91
CA ALA A 146 4.45 5.61 4.92
C ALA A 146 4.87 5.18 6.33
N GLY A 147 5.38 6.11 7.14
CA GLY A 147 5.87 5.79 8.49
C GLY A 147 4.78 5.31 9.44
N THR A 148 3.63 5.96 9.43
CA THR A 148 2.46 5.55 10.22
C THR A 148 1.94 4.18 9.77
N PHE A 149 1.91 3.94 8.45
CA PHE A 149 1.47 2.66 7.90
C PHE A 149 2.40 1.50 8.28
N VAL A 150 3.72 1.67 8.11
CA VAL A 150 4.71 0.66 8.49
C VAL A 150 4.68 0.35 9.98
N LYS A 151 4.53 1.38 10.83
CA LYS A 151 4.33 1.17 12.27
C LYS A 151 3.07 0.37 12.59
N ALA A 152 1.98 0.62 11.86
CA ALA A 152 0.74 -0.13 12.04
C ALA A 152 0.90 -1.58 11.57
N LEU A 153 1.61 -1.83 10.46
CA LEU A 153 1.99 -3.19 10.03
C LEU A 153 2.81 -3.90 11.10
N GLY A 154 3.85 -3.25 11.63
CA GLY A 154 4.69 -3.79 12.71
C GLY A 154 3.89 -4.15 13.95
N ALA A 155 3.08 -3.23 14.46
CA ALA A 155 2.24 -3.48 15.63
C ALA A 155 1.18 -4.57 15.40
N ALA A 156 0.81 -4.82 14.14
CA ALA A 156 -0.16 -5.83 13.79
C ALA A 156 0.45 -7.20 13.53
N LEU A 157 1.77 -7.34 13.32
CA LEU A 157 2.43 -8.62 13.02
C LEU A 157 3.37 -9.11 14.12
N LEU A 158 4.16 -8.20 14.70
CA LEU A 158 5.08 -8.44 15.81
C LEU A 158 4.36 -8.52 17.17
#